data_AF-A0A094WP42-F1
#
_entry.id   AF-A0A094WP42-F1
#
_cell.length_a   1.000
_cell.length_b   1.000
_cell.length_c   1.000
_cell.angle_alpha   90.00
_cell.angle_beta   90.00
_cell.angle_gamma   90.00
#
_symmetry.space_group_name_H-M   'P 1'
#
loop_
_entity.id
_entity.type
_entity.pdbx_description
1 polymer ?
#
loop_
_entity_poly.entity_id
_entity_poly.type
_entity_poly.pdbx_seq_one_letter_code
_entity_poly.pdbx_strand_id
1 'polypeptide(L)'
;MGIFIKNIAMTDMNISITNHNFSEREMKLIEVLALSNAAFVNVQTHENQGMALNPLEKEPNHIFHYQFAWQKSLEPERYQKFETELTKRLTNLLSMAQLEEFEINFYQNSFMSKS
;
A
#
# COMPACT_ATOMS: atom_id res chain seq x y z
N MET A 1 29.91 5.06 6.21
CA MET A 1 28.70 5.90 6.10
C MET A 1 27.58 5.16 6.78
N GLY A 2 27.10 5.66 7.92
CA GLY A 2 26.00 5.03 8.65
C GLY A 2 24.70 5.22 7.88
N ILE A 3 23.97 4.14 7.64
CA ILE A 3 22.61 4.20 7.10
C ILE A 3 21.74 4.82 8.20
N PHE A 4 21.35 6.07 8.03
CA PHE A 4 20.33 6.69 8.89
C PHE A 4 19.00 6.05 8.53
N ILE A 5 18.55 5.09 9.33
CA ILE A 5 17.21 4.52 9.18
C ILE A 5 16.22 5.57 9.70
N LYS A 6 15.58 6.29 8.78
CA LYS A 6 14.62 7.35 9.11
C LYS A 6 13.25 6.72 9.39
N ASN A 7 12.58 7.22 10.42
CA ASN A 7 11.18 6.86 10.67
C ASN A 7 10.31 7.23 9.47
N ILE A 8 9.31 6.39 9.19
CA ILE A 8 8.48 6.49 8.00
C ILE A 8 7.15 7.13 8.40
N ALA A 9 6.94 8.38 7.98
CA ALA A 9 5.67 9.08 8.21
C ALA A 9 4.64 8.78 7.13
N MET A 10 5.11 8.51 5.90
CA MET A 10 4.25 8.26 4.75
C MET A 10 4.89 7.27 3.78
N THR A 11 4.05 6.46 3.14
CA THR A 11 4.44 5.63 1.99
C THR A 11 3.36 5.73 0.93
N ASP A 12 3.78 5.77 -0.32
CA ASP A 12 2.86 5.53 -1.43
C ASP A 12 2.84 4.03 -1.72
N MET A 13 1.69 3.54 -2.15
CA MET A 13 1.50 2.16 -2.56
C MET A 13 0.70 2.14 -3.85
N ASN A 14 1.17 1.38 -4.83
CA ASN A 14 0.40 1.06 -6.02
C ASN A 14 0.20 -0.45 -6.19
N ILE A 15 -0.87 -0.79 -6.90
CA ILE A 15 -1.10 -2.12 -7.43
C ILE A 15 -1.30 -1.97 -8.93
N SER A 16 -0.37 -2.52 -9.70
CA SER A 16 -0.48 -2.62 -11.15
C SER A 16 -1.02 -4.00 -11.52
N ILE A 17 -1.85 -4.06 -12.56
CA ILE A 17 -2.28 -5.32 -13.17
C ILE A 17 -2.06 -5.19 -14.67
N THR A 18 -1.33 -6.14 -15.26
CA THR A 18 -1.20 -6.22 -16.72
C THR A 18 -2.33 -7.05 -17.31
N ASN A 19 -2.74 -6.73 -18.55
CA ASN A 19 -3.67 -7.54 -19.34
C ASN A 19 -5.01 -7.91 -18.67
N HIS A 20 -5.62 -6.99 -17.91
CA HIS A 20 -6.96 -7.23 -17.37
C HIS A 20 -8.07 -6.66 -18.25
N ASN A 21 -9.23 -7.32 -18.23
CA ASN A 21 -10.48 -6.85 -18.83
C ASN A 21 -11.51 -6.40 -17.79
N PHE A 22 -11.08 -6.07 -16.56
CA PHE A 22 -11.97 -5.57 -15.51
C PHE A 22 -12.73 -4.32 -15.93
N SER A 23 -14.03 -4.32 -15.64
CA SER A 23 -14.87 -3.13 -15.65
C SER A 23 -14.42 -2.14 -14.58
N GLU A 24 -14.83 -0.88 -14.72
CA GLU A 24 -14.61 0.16 -13.70
C GLU A 24 -15.14 -0.26 -12.32
N ARG A 25 -16.28 -0.96 -12.29
CA ARG A 25 -16.86 -1.45 -11.05
C ARG A 25 -15.97 -2.49 -10.37
N GLU A 26 -15.42 -3.43 -11.13
CA GLU A 26 -14.51 -4.46 -10.60
C GLU A 26 -13.20 -3.85 -10.12
N MET A 27 -12.61 -2.92 -10.88
CA MET A 27 -11.44 -2.16 -10.44
C MET A 27 -11.71 -1.44 -9.11
N LYS A 28 -12.90 -0.83 -8.96
CA LYS A 28 -13.27 -0.15 -7.71
C LYS A 28 -13.45 -1.12 -6.54
N LEU A 29 -13.96 -2.32 -6.78
CA LEU A 29 -14.07 -3.35 -5.75
C LEU A 29 -12.69 -3.81 -5.26
N ILE A 30 -11.73 -4.01 -6.18
CA ILE A 30 -10.35 -4.36 -5.82
C ILE A 30 -9.71 -3.21 -5.04
N GLU A 31 -9.95 -1.96 -5.45
CA GLU A 31 -9.46 -0.78 -4.73
C GLU A 31 -9.98 -0.72 -3.29
N VAL A 32 -11.29 -0.89 -3.09
CA VAL A 32 -11.91 -0.92 -1.75
C VAL A 32 -11.38 -2.08 -0.91
N LEU A 33 -11.17 -3.25 -1.53
CA LEU A 33 -10.57 -4.40 -0.88
C LEU A 33 -9.16 -4.08 -0.40
N ALA A 34 -8.33 -3.47 -1.23
CA ALA A 34 -6.97 -3.06 -0.87
C ALA A 34 -6.96 -2.05 0.29
N LEU A 35 -7.82 -1.02 0.26
CA LEU A 35 -7.97 -0.04 1.34
C LEU A 35 -8.38 -0.69 2.66
N SER A 36 -9.37 -1.60 2.61
CA SER A 36 -9.87 -2.29 3.80
C SER A 36 -8.79 -3.17 4.43
N ASN A 37 -7.96 -3.81 3.59
CA ASN A 37 -6.83 -4.60 4.01
C ASN A 37 -5.73 -3.74 4.64
N ALA A 38 -5.38 -2.62 4.02
CA ALA A 38 -4.40 -1.68 4.56
C ALA A 38 -4.83 -1.17 5.95
N ALA A 39 -6.10 -0.78 6.11
CA ALA A 39 -6.63 -0.35 7.40
C ALA A 39 -6.57 -1.47 8.47
N PHE A 40 -6.96 -2.70 8.10
CA PHE A 40 -6.91 -3.84 9.00
C PHE A 40 -5.47 -4.18 9.45
N VAL A 41 -4.53 -4.27 8.49
CA VAL A 41 -3.13 -4.57 8.79
C VAL A 41 -2.52 -3.46 9.65
N ASN A 42 -2.85 -2.19 9.38
CA ASN A 42 -2.40 -1.08 10.22
C ASN A 42 -2.85 -1.23 11.68
N VAL A 43 -4.13 -1.57 11.92
CA VAL A 43 -4.63 -1.83 13.28
C VAL A 43 -3.86 -2.98 13.95
N GLN A 44 -3.63 -4.07 13.21
CA GLN A 44 -2.94 -5.26 13.72
C GLN A 44 -1.46 -5.01 14.03
N THR A 45 -0.78 -4.16 13.25
CA THR A 45 0.67 -3.94 13.33
C THR A 45 1.06 -2.74 14.18
N HIS A 46 0.16 -1.76 14.35
CA HIS A 46 0.46 -0.47 14.98
C HIS A 46 -0.50 -0.08 16.12
N GLU A 47 -1.08 -1.06 16.84
CA GLU A 47 -1.85 -0.82 18.08
C GLU A 47 -2.96 0.24 17.93
N ASN A 48 -3.69 0.23 16.80
CA ASN A 48 -4.75 1.21 16.46
C ASN A 48 -4.27 2.65 16.20
N GLN A 49 -3.01 2.85 15.82
CA GLN A 49 -2.55 4.16 15.37
C GLN A 49 -3.33 4.63 14.14
N GLY A 50 -3.78 5.89 14.14
CA GLY A 50 -4.46 6.50 13.01
C GLY A 50 -3.60 6.55 11.75
N MET A 51 -4.19 6.13 10.63
CA MET A 51 -3.61 6.17 9.28
C MET A 51 -4.61 6.79 8.32
N ALA A 52 -4.22 7.88 7.66
CA ALA A 52 -4.97 8.47 6.57
C ALA A 52 -4.66 7.74 5.25
N LEU A 53 -5.67 7.62 4.39
CA LEU A 53 -5.61 6.99 3.08
C LEU A 53 -5.94 8.06 2.04
N ASN A 54 -4.92 8.59 1.36
CA ASN A 54 -5.10 9.65 0.37
C ASN A 54 -4.97 9.07 -1.03
N PRO A 55 -5.97 9.22 -1.92
CA PRO A 55 -5.85 8.75 -3.30
C PRO A 55 -4.78 9.56 -4.04
N LEU A 56 -4.00 8.89 -4.88
CA LEU A 56 -3.05 9.51 -5.79
C LEU A 56 -3.50 9.31 -7.24
N GLU A 57 -2.93 10.10 -8.16
CA GLU A 57 -3.19 9.97 -9.59
C GLU A 57 -2.71 8.60 -10.08
N LYS A 58 -3.56 7.86 -10.79
CA LYS A 58 -3.26 6.50 -11.25
C LYS A 58 -2.68 6.55 -12.65
N GLU A 59 -1.65 5.75 -12.91
CA GLU A 59 -1.24 5.44 -14.27
C GLU A 59 -2.25 4.47 -14.91
N PRO A 60 -2.31 4.37 -16.26
CA PRO A 60 -3.33 3.56 -16.95
C PRO A 60 -3.38 2.08 -16.54
N ASN A 61 -2.26 1.51 -16.09
CA ASN A 61 -2.12 0.13 -15.62
C ASN A 61 -2.27 -0.02 -14.09
N HIS A 62 -2.47 1.08 -13.36
CA HIS A 62 -2.64 1.06 -11.91
C HIS A 62 -4.13 1.01 -11.54
N ILE A 63 -4.53 -0.08 -10.88
CA ILE A 63 -5.88 -0.19 -10.33
C ILE A 63 -5.98 0.50 -8.95
N PHE A 64 -4.85 0.61 -8.26
CA PHE A 64 -4.71 1.21 -6.93
C PHE A 64 -3.49 2.12 -6.91
N HIS A 65 -3.66 3.34 -6.41
CA HIS A 65 -2.54 4.22 -6.07
C HIS A 65 -2.96 5.13 -4.91
N TYR A 66 -2.40 4.89 -3.74
CA TYR A 66 -2.74 5.62 -2.52
C TYR A 66 -1.50 5.91 -1.70
N GLN A 67 -1.55 7.04 -1.01
CA GLN A 67 -0.62 7.37 0.04
C GLN A 67 -1.21 6.98 1.40
N PHE A 68 -0.40 6.29 2.18
CA PHE A 68 -0.67 5.99 3.58
C PHE A 68 0.12 6.97 4.43
N ALA A 69 -0.57 7.74 5.27
CA ALA A 69 0.03 8.73 6.13
C ALA A 69 -0.33 8.47 7.59
N TRP A 70 0.68 8.24 8.42
CA TRP A 70 0.50 7.90 9.82
C TRP A 70 0.56 9.14 10.71
N GLN A 71 -0.28 9.16 11.76
CA GLN A 71 -0.30 10.29 12.70
C GLN A 71 1.05 10.50 13.43
N LYS A 72 1.79 9.41 13.67
CA LYS A 72 3.17 9.42 14.19
C LYS A 72 4.05 8.64 13.23
N SER A 73 5.28 9.08 13.02
CA SER A 73 6.21 8.34 12.17
C SER A 73 6.48 6.95 12.75
N LEU A 74 6.54 5.96 11.87
CA LEU A 74 6.77 4.58 12.22
C LEU A 74 8.26 4.28 12.31
N GLU A 75 8.64 3.51 13.31
CA GLU A 75 9.95 2.89 13.32
C GLU A 75 10.09 1.93 12.13
N PRO A 76 11.28 1.81 11.53
CA PRO A 76 11.52 1.00 10.33
C PRO A 76 11.03 -0.45 10.45
N GLU A 77 11.26 -1.09 11.60
CA GLU A 77 10.81 -2.48 11.85
C GLU A 77 9.28 -2.62 11.85
N ARG A 78 8.58 -1.62 12.40
CA ARG A 78 7.11 -1.61 12.43
C ARG A 78 6.54 -1.42 11.03
N TYR A 79 7.12 -0.49 10.28
CA TYR A 79 6.77 -0.29 8.88
C TYR A 79 7.05 -1.55 8.04
N GLN A 80 8.21 -2.19 8.20
CA GLN A 80 8.54 -3.42 7.47
C GLN A 80 7.54 -4.54 7.76
N LYS A 81 7.11 -4.66 9.03
CA LYS A 81 6.05 -5.60 9.42
C LYS A 81 4.73 -5.28 8.72
N PHE A 82 4.33 -4.02 8.66
CA PHE A 82 3.14 -3.60 7.93
C PHE A 82 3.21 -3.92 6.44
N GLU A 83 4.31 -3.56 5.77
CA GLU A 83 4.52 -3.83 4.35
C GLU A 83 4.47 -5.33 4.06
N THR A 84 5.14 -6.15 4.87
CA THR A 84 5.18 -7.61 4.73
C THR A 84 3.80 -8.23 4.89
N GLU A 85 3.08 -7.88 5.95
CA GLU A 85 1.76 -8.44 6.23
C GLU A 85 0.71 -7.99 5.20
N LEU A 86 0.76 -6.72 4.78
CA LEU A 86 -0.14 -6.21 3.75
C LEU A 86 0.12 -6.87 2.40
N THR A 87 1.39 -6.96 1.99
CA THR A 87 1.78 -7.66 0.75
C THR A 87 1.28 -9.10 0.78
N LYS A 88 1.59 -9.86 1.84
CA LYS A 88 1.14 -11.25 1.99
C LYS A 88 -0.38 -11.38 1.89
N ARG A 89 -1.13 -10.49 2.54
CA ARG A 89 -2.60 -10.54 2.56
C ARG A 89 -3.20 -10.23 1.20
N LEU A 90 -2.68 -9.20 0.53
CA LEU A 90 -3.13 -8.83 -0.82
C LEU A 90 -2.75 -9.89 -1.84
N THR A 91 -1.52 -10.41 -1.80
CA THR A 91 -1.10 -11.51 -2.67
C THR A 91 -2.05 -12.70 -2.55
N ASN A 92 -2.33 -13.15 -1.32
CA ASN A 92 -3.26 -14.26 -1.11
C ASN A 92 -4.67 -13.96 -1.64
N LEU A 93 -5.20 -12.75 -1.41
CA LEU A 93 -6.55 -12.38 -1.86
C LEU A 93 -6.64 -12.29 -3.39
N LEU A 94 -5.65 -11.68 -4.03
CA LEU A 94 -5.59 -11.54 -5.48
C LEU A 94 -5.41 -12.93 -6.15
N SER A 95 -4.55 -13.79 -5.61
CA SER A 95 -4.42 -15.18 -6.07
C SER A 95 -5.70 -16.00 -5.88
N MET A 96 -6.42 -15.83 -4.75
CA MET A 96 -7.73 -16.48 -4.55
C MET A 96 -8.78 -16.00 -5.55
N ALA A 97 -8.66 -14.76 -6.02
CA ALA A 97 -9.47 -14.20 -7.10
C ALA A 97 -8.96 -14.58 -8.51
N GLN A 98 -7.95 -15.45 -8.62
CA GLN A 98 -7.31 -15.87 -9.87
C GLN A 98 -6.70 -14.69 -10.66
N LEU A 99 -6.21 -13.68 -9.93
CA LEU A 99 -5.43 -12.57 -10.47
C LEU A 99 -3.96 -12.96 -10.34
N GLU A 100 -3.33 -13.35 -11.44
CA GLU A 100 -1.95 -13.88 -11.43
C GLU A 100 -0.90 -12.86 -11.89
N GLU A 101 -1.31 -11.83 -12.64
CA GLU A 101 -0.42 -10.80 -13.19
C GLU A 101 -0.58 -9.45 -12.47
N PHE A 102 -0.25 -9.40 -11.17
CA PHE A 102 -0.25 -8.15 -10.40
C PHE A 102 1.10 -7.88 -9.76
N GLU A 103 1.44 -6.60 -9.62
CA GLU A 103 2.60 -6.16 -8.84
C GLU A 103 2.13 -5.19 -7.76
N ILE A 104 2.76 -5.29 -6.58
CA ILE A 104 2.49 -4.42 -5.45
C ILE A 104 3.79 -3.69 -5.14
N ASN A 105 3.78 -2.36 -5.25
CA ASN A 105 4.96 -1.54 -5.02
C ASN A 105 4.72 -0.54 -3.90
N PHE A 106 5.72 -0.37 -3.04
CA PHE A 106 5.74 0.62 -1.97
C PHE A 106 6.87 1.63 -2.20
N TYR A 107 6.55 2.91 -2.10
CA TYR A 107 7.49 4.02 -2.25
C TYR A 107 7.51 4.82 -0.96
N GLN A 108 8.49 4.51 -0.11
CA GLN A 108 8.69 5.19 1.16
C GLN A 108 9.10 6.65 0.91
N ASN A 109 8.52 7.59 1.66
CA ASN A 109 8.96 8.98 1.67
C ASN A 109 9.04 9.65 0.28
N SER A 110 8.04 9.47 -0.56
CA SER A 110 7.95 10.08 -1.91
C SER A 110 8.06 11.61 -1.95
N PHE A 111 8.00 12.31 -0.81
CA PHE A 111 8.29 13.74 -0.67
C PHE A 111 9.72 14.10 -0.23
N MET A 112 10.58 13.13 0.13
CA MET A 112 11.96 13.40 0.56
C MET A 112 12.94 13.71 -0.59
N SER A 113 12.46 13.95 -1.80
CA SER A 113 13.24 14.56 -2.89
C SER A 113 13.07 16.08 -2.94
N LYS A 114 13.28 16.77 -1.82
CA LYS A 114 13.56 18.22 -1.81
C LYS A 114 14.52 18.61 -0.70
N SER A 115 15.81 18.58 -1.02
CA SER A 115 16.82 19.62 -0.73
C SER A 115 18.19 19.16 -1.23
#